data_AF-A0ABD7LUA8-F1
#
_entry.id   AF-A0ABD7LUA8-F1
#
_cell.length_a   1.000
_cell.length_b   1.000
_cell.length_c   1.000
_cell.angle_alpha   90.00
_cell.angle_beta   90.00
_cell.angle_gamma   90.00
#
_symmetry.space_group_name_H-M   'P 1'
#
loop_
_entity.id
_entity.type
_entity.pdbx_description
1 polymer ?
#
loop_
_entity_poly.entity_id
_entity_poly.type
_entity_poly.pdbx_seq_one_letter_code
_entity_poly.pdbx_strand_id
1 'polypeptide(L)'
;MDSDEHEDIIPLTDETRVKSVKSLEQSLKYLNNKQEPNLLEIKLKDTDSVPEVYYKGQKLEGLIDVSYHYHTTTDVVAGSTNDINMEYLGEVTKYPDIKTIGHKRDV
;
A
#
# COMPACT_ATOMS: atom_id res chain seq x y z
N MET A 1 -47.22 -37.75 -2.79
CA MET A 1 -45.94 -38.46 -2.81
C MET A 1 -44.95 -37.39 -3.21
N ASP A 2 -44.36 -36.75 -2.20
CA ASP A 2 -43.40 -35.67 -2.39
C ASP A 2 -42.06 -36.31 -2.74
N SER A 3 -41.53 -35.93 -3.90
CA SER A 3 -40.21 -36.36 -4.34
C SER A 3 -39.18 -35.54 -3.58
N ASP A 4 -38.53 -36.15 -2.58
CA ASP A 4 -37.35 -35.58 -1.91
C ASP A 4 -36.25 -35.36 -2.97
N GLU A 5 -36.02 -34.09 -3.31
CA GLU A 5 -34.83 -33.68 -4.06
C GLU A 5 -33.62 -33.79 -3.13
N HIS A 6 -32.94 -34.93 -3.20
CA HIS A 6 -31.61 -35.04 -2.62
C HIS A 6 -30.66 -34.15 -3.43
N GLU A 7 -30.28 -33.00 -2.89
CA GLU A 7 -29.13 -32.26 -3.38
C GLU A 7 -27.89 -33.14 -3.20
N ASP A 8 -27.37 -33.69 -4.29
CA ASP A 8 -26.11 -34.42 -4.30
C ASP A 8 -24.97 -33.46 -3.93
N ILE A 9 -24.58 -33.44 -2.66
CA ILE A 9 -23.38 -32.73 -2.20
C ILE A 9 -22.16 -33.54 -2.66
N ILE A 10 -21.68 -33.28 -3.87
CA ILE A 10 -20.51 -33.95 -4.43
C ILE A 10 -19.27 -33.53 -3.61
N PRO A 11 -18.57 -34.45 -2.92
CA PRO A 11 -17.37 -34.10 -2.18
C PRO A 11 -16.27 -33.68 -3.17
N LEU A 12 -15.80 -32.44 -3.03
CA LEU A 12 -14.67 -31.94 -3.81
C LEU A 12 -13.44 -32.79 -3.52
N THR A 13 -12.90 -33.44 -4.56
CA THR A 13 -11.65 -34.21 -4.46
C THR A 13 -10.48 -33.29 -4.08
N ASP A 14 -9.45 -33.84 -3.43
CA ASP A 14 -8.29 -33.08 -2.97
C ASP A 14 -7.60 -32.28 -4.08
N GLU A 15 -7.52 -32.84 -5.29
CA GLU A 15 -6.99 -32.13 -6.47
C GLU A 15 -7.83 -30.91 -6.86
N THR A 16 -9.16 -31.03 -6.78
CA THR A 16 -10.10 -29.95 -7.10
C THR A 16 -10.04 -28.85 -6.04
N ARG A 17 -9.81 -29.23 -4.77
CA ARG A 17 -9.57 -28.29 -3.67
C ARG A 17 -8.28 -27.50 -3.88
N VAL A 18 -7.17 -28.18 -4.19
CA VAL A 18 -5.86 -27.53 -4.44
C VAL A 18 -5.93 -26.58 -5.63
N LYS A 19 -6.57 -26.99 -6.73
CA LYS A 19 -6.73 -26.14 -7.93
C LYS A 19 -7.59 -24.90 -7.64
N SER A 20 -8.65 -25.06 -6.85
CA SER A 20 -9.51 -23.94 -6.43
C SER A 20 -8.75 -22.94 -5.56
N VAL A 21 -7.98 -23.41 -4.57
CA VAL A 21 -7.16 -22.54 -3.71
C VAL A 21 -6.14 -21.76 -4.53
N LYS A 22 -5.40 -22.43 -5.43
CA LYS A 22 -4.42 -21.78 -6.30
C LYS A 22 -5.04 -20.73 -7.22
N SER A 23 -6.25 -20.97 -7.71
CA SER A 23 -7.02 -20.01 -8.53
C SER A 23 -7.42 -18.77 -7.71
N LEU A 24 -7.84 -18.96 -6.46
CA LEU A 24 -8.17 -17.86 -5.55
C LEU A 24 -6.92 -17.04 -5.21
N GLU A 25 -5.78 -17.67 -4.92
CA GLU A 25 -4.50 -16.99 -4.68
C GLU A 25 -4.06 -16.14 -5.88
N GLN A 26 -4.19 -16.69 -7.09
CA GLN A 26 -3.88 -15.96 -8.33
C GLN A 26 -4.81 -14.76 -8.54
N SER A 27 -6.11 -14.93 -8.27
CA SER A 27 -7.10 -13.86 -8.38
C SER A 27 -6.82 -12.75 -7.37
N LEU A 28 -6.51 -13.10 -6.11
CA LEU A 28 -6.13 -12.15 -5.07
C LEU A 28 -4.84 -11.40 -5.42
N LYS A 29 -3.83 -12.10 -5.95
CA LYS A 29 -2.60 -11.47 -6.42
C LYS A 29 -2.86 -10.49 -7.57
N TYR A 30 -3.74 -10.84 -8.51
CA TYR A 30 -4.13 -9.95 -9.61
C TYR A 30 -4.89 -8.71 -9.10
N LEU A 31 -5.81 -8.89 -8.15
CA LEU A 31 -6.53 -7.79 -7.49
C LEU A 31 -5.57 -6.85 -6.75
N ASN A 32 -4.64 -7.39 -5.97
CA ASN A 32 -3.60 -6.58 -5.30
C ASN A 32 -2.71 -5.83 -6.29
N ASN A 33 -2.35 -6.45 -7.42
CA ASN A 33 -1.52 -5.81 -8.44
C ASN A 33 -2.25 -4.72 -9.25
N LYS A 34 -3.59 -4.72 -9.27
CA LYS A 34 -4.40 -3.71 -9.96
C LYS A 34 -4.59 -2.44 -9.14
N GLN A 35 -4.42 -2.50 -7.83
CA GLN A 35 -4.47 -1.32 -6.99
C GLN A 35 -3.18 -0.53 -7.20
N GLU A 36 -3.29 0.63 -7.85
CA GLU A 36 -2.13 1.54 -7.93
C GLU A 36 -1.67 1.85 -6.51
N PRO A 37 -0.36 1.72 -6.22
CA PRO A 37 0.14 1.97 -4.90
C PRO A 37 -0.10 3.44 -4.53
N ASN A 38 -0.38 3.69 -3.25
CA ASN A 38 -0.43 5.05 -2.74
C ASN A 38 0.89 5.78 -3.04
N LEU A 39 0.80 7.09 -3.29
CA LEU A 39 1.98 7.92 -3.49
C LEU A 39 2.95 7.81 -2.29
N LEU A 40 2.40 7.91 -1.09
CA LEU A 40 3.10 7.74 0.19
C LEU A 40 2.24 6.87 1.11
N GLU A 41 2.86 5.90 1.76
CA GLU A 41 2.23 5.07 2.79
C GLU A 41 3.19 4.98 3.98
N ILE A 42 2.71 5.34 5.17
CA ILE A 42 3.45 5.22 6.43
C ILE A 42 2.69 4.25 7.31
N LYS A 43 3.30 3.12 7.65
CA LYS A 43 2.73 2.09 8.52
C LYS A 43 3.40 2.17 9.88
N LEU A 44 2.58 2.32 10.91
CA LEU A 44 3.01 2.26 12.30
C LEU A 44 2.18 1.20 13.01
N LYS A 45 2.85 0.17 13.54
CA LYS A 45 2.17 -0.97 14.18
C LYS A 45 1.62 -0.60 15.57
N ASP A 46 2.41 0.13 16.34
CA ASP A 46 2.07 0.66 17.67
C ASP A 46 2.96 1.90 17.94
N THR A 47 2.72 2.62 19.05
CA THR A 47 3.41 3.88 19.36
C THR A 47 4.91 3.76 19.53
N ASP A 48 5.40 2.54 19.83
CA ASP A 48 6.81 2.27 20.11
C ASP A 48 7.52 1.62 18.91
N SER A 49 6.78 1.31 17.85
CA SER A 49 7.31 0.68 16.65
C SER A 49 8.10 1.66 15.78
N VAL A 50 9.13 1.15 15.11
CA VAL A 50 9.77 1.87 14.00
C VAL A 50 8.80 1.89 12.82
N PRO A 51 8.47 3.06 12.24
CA PRO A 51 7.55 3.15 11.12
C PRO A 51 8.16 2.56 9.84
N GLU A 52 7.33 1.93 9.01
CA GLU A 52 7.69 1.54 7.66
C GLU A 52 7.15 2.56 6.67
N VAL A 53 8.04 3.16 5.87
CA VAL A 53 7.69 4.18 4.88
C VAL A 53 7.81 3.60 3.48
N TYR A 54 6.77 3.76 2.68
CA TYR A 54 6.71 3.34 1.28
C TYR A 54 6.41 4.54 0.39
N TYR A 55 7.18 4.69 -0.69
CA TYR A 55 6.94 5.68 -1.74
C TYR A 55 6.61 4.97 -3.06
N LYS A 56 5.44 5.24 -3.64
CA LYS A 56 4.92 4.56 -4.84
C LYS A 56 5.02 3.03 -4.75
N GLY A 57 4.74 2.48 -3.57
CA GLY A 57 4.77 1.04 -3.29
C GLY A 57 6.15 0.46 -2.99
N GLN A 58 7.22 1.24 -3.07
CA GLN A 58 8.59 0.80 -2.74
C GLN A 58 8.95 1.19 -1.31
N LYS A 59 9.40 0.23 -0.50
CA LYS A 59 9.86 0.48 0.86
C LYS A 59 11.13 1.33 0.81
N LEU A 60 11.14 2.42 1.57
CA LEU A 60 12.33 3.23 1.82
C LEU A 60 13.12 2.63 3.00
N GLU A 61 14.44 2.67 2.91
CA GLU A 61 15.35 2.21 3.96
C GLU A 61 16.33 3.33 4.35
N GLY A 62 16.89 3.26 5.56
CA GLY A 62 17.83 4.25 6.08
C GLY A 62 17.19 5.32 6.97
N LEU A 63 17.86 6.47 7.11
CA LEU A 63 17.28 7.63 7.79
C LEU A 63 16.26 8.26 6.84
N ILE A 64 15.04 8.38 7.31
CA ILE A 64 13.90 8.88 6.56
C ILE A 64 13.26 9.98 7.39
N ASP A 65 13.25 11.20 6.85
CA ASP A 65 12.52 12.34 7.37
C ASP A 65 11.35 12.65 6.42
N VAL A 66 10.14 12.71 6.96
CA VAL A 66 8.92 12.96 6.21
C VAL A 66 8.15 14.11 6.85
N SER A 67 7.96 15.17 6.07
CA SER A 67 7.06 16.27 6.42
C SER A 67 5.84 16.25 5.50
N TYR A 68 4.66 16.30 6.11
CA TYR A 68 3.39 16.45 5.41
C TYR A 68 2.62 17.62 5.98
N HIS A 69 2.36 18.61 5.16
CA HIS A 69 1.51 19.74 5.53
C HIS A 69 0.15 19.56 4.86
N TYR A 70 -0.91 19.52 5.68
CA TYR A 70 -2.28 19.51 5.23
C TYR A 70 -3.01 20.74 5.75
N HIS A 71 -3.52 21.58 4.85
CA HIS A 71 -4.29 22.75 5.23
C HIS A 71 -5.77 22.41 5.25
N THR A 72 -6.42 22.52 6.42
CA THR A 72 -7.81 22.09 6.64
C THR A 72 -8.85 23.17 6.35
N THR A 73 -8.45 24.39 5.96
CA THR A 73 -9.37 25.51 5.73
C THR A 73 -9.94 25.49 4.32
N THR A 74 -11.16 26.02 4.16
CA THR A 74 -11.87 26.08 2.86
C THR A 74 -11.37 27.19 1.94
N ASP A 75 -10.66 28.18 2.48
CA ASP A 75 -10.05 29.24 1.69
C ASP A 75 -8.75 28.71 1.09
N VAL A 76 -8.81 28.32 -0.19
CA VAL A 76 -7.61 27.95 -0.96
C VAL A 76 -6.85 29.25 -1.26
N VAL A 77 -5.87 29.57 -0.43
CA VAL A 77 -4.96 30.69 -0.65
C VAL A 77 -3.85 30.21 -1.59
N ALA A 78 -3.36 31.04 -2.51
CA ALA A 78 -2.16 30.71 -3.27
C ALA A 78 -1.01 30.40 -2.28
N GLY A 79 -0.58 29.14 -2.20
CA GLY A 79 0.37 28.65 -1.20
C GLY A 79 -0.22 27.80 -0.06
N SER A 80 -1.54 27.60 0.02
CA SER A 80 -2.21 26.63 0.91
C SER A 80 -2.10 25.20 0.37
N THR A 81 -0.95 24.86 -0.20
CA THR A 81 -0.72 23.63 -0.96
C THR A 81 -0.44 22.50 0.00
N ASN A 82 -1.23 21.41 -0.06
CA ASN A 82 -0.79 20.21 0.65
C ASN A 82 0.49 19.71 0.00
N ASP A 83 1.59 19.77 0.74
CA ASP A 83 2.91 19.37 0.29
C ASP A 83 3.43 18.17 1.09
N ILE A 84 4.11 17.28 0.37
CA ILE A 84 4.89 16.21 0.93
C ILE A 84 6.35 16.54 0.61
N ASN A 85 7.19 16.68 1.63
CA ASN A 85 8.63 16.69 1.46
C ASN A 85 9.21 15.48 2.19
N MET A 86 9.98 14.69 1.46
CA MET A 86 10.68 13.53 2.00
C MET A 86 12.17 13.69 1.74
N GLU A 87 12.96 13.53 2.79
CA GLU A 87 14.40 13.39 2.73
C GLU A 87 14.75 11.99 3.20
N TYR A 88 15.48 11.25 2.39
CA TYR A 88 15.96 9.93 2.78
C TYR A 88 17.39 9.73 2.31
N LEU A 89 18.15 8.98 3.09
CA LEU A 89 19.46 8.53 2.68
C LEU A 89 19.29 7.41 1.64
N GLY A 90 20.02 7.51 0.52
CA GLY A 90 20.18 6.41 -0.43
C GLY A 90 20.94 5.23 0.18
N GLU A 91 21.60 4.41 -0.65
CA GLU A 91 22.49 3.36 -0.14
C GLU A 91 23.46 3.96 0.89
N VAL A 92 23.55 3.33 2.06
CA VAL A 92 24.42 3.77 3.16
C VAL A 92 25.88 3.50 2.78
N THR A 93 26.41 4.36 1.91
CA THR A 93 27.83 4.41 1.56
C THR A 93 28.54 5.45 2.45
N LYS A 94 29.86 5.62 2.27
CA LYS A 94 30.67 6.61 2.98
C LYS A 94 30.15 8.07 2.82
N TYR A 95 29.36 8.33 1.77
CA TYR A 95 28.70 9.61 1.53
C TYR A 95 27.23 9.31 1.21
N PRO A 96 26.33 9.37 2.20
CA PRO A 96 24.94 9.05 1.94
C PRO A 96 24.32 10.14 1.07
N ASP A 97 23.80 9.75 -0.09
CA ASP A 97 23.08 10.66 -0.98
C ASP A 97 21.74 11.02 -0.35
N ILE A 98 21.53 12.31 -0.04
CA ILE A 98 20.23 12.82 0.38
C ILE A 98 19.35 12.96 -0.87
N LYS A 99 18.26 12.21 -0.92
CA LYS A 99 17.25 12.34 -1.97
C LYS A 99 16.06 13.12 -1.43
N THR A 100 15.74 14.22 -2.10
CA THR A 100 14.59 15.07 -1.78
C THR A 100 13.47 14.84 -2.78
N ILE A 101 12.28 14.51 -2.29
CA ILE A 101 11.06 14.41 -3.10
C ILE A 101 10.06 15.42 -2.58
N GLY A 102 9.71 16.39 -3.43
CA GLY A 102 8.63 17.35 -3.18
C GLY A 102 7.42 17.05 -4.07
N HIS A 103 6.23 16.99 -3.50
CA HIS A 103 4.97 17.01 -4.26
C HIS A 103 4.16 18.21 -3.84
N LYS A 104 3.78 19.05 -4.81
CA LYS A 104 2.81 20.13 -4.65
C LYS A 104 1.59 19.81 -5.50
N ARG A 105 0.39 20.03 -4.96
CA ARG A 105 -0.84 19.94 -5.76
C ARG A 105 -0.96 21.21 -6.60
N ASP A 106 -1.21 21.04 -7.89
CA ASP A 106 -1.57 22.14 -8.78
C ASP A 106 -2.92 22.74 -8.35
N VAL A 107 -3.01 24.07 -8.34
CA VAL A 107 -4.23 24.84 -8.06
C VAL A 107 -5.01 25.13 -9.34
#